data_AF-A0AAD7IQI9-F1
#
_entry.id   AF-A0AAD7IQI9-F1
#
_cell.length_a   1.000
_cell.length_b   1.000
_cell.length_c   1.000
_cell.angle_alpha   90.00
_cell.angle_beta   90.00
_cell.angle_gamma   90.00
#
_symmetry.space_group_name_H-M   'P 1'
#
loop_
_entity.id
_entity.type
_entity.pdbx_description
1 polymer ?
#
loop_
_entity_poly.entity_id
_entity_poly.type
_entity_poly.pdbx_seq_one_letter_code
_entity_poly.pdbx_strand_id
1 'polypeptide(L)'
;MALNFINGVAPIVTVSGPGNLHHLSYASVTGLQNTVGIMPTTNQGTTNFLLGFSYTFTEYAFYWDGAGEAFWRLENSSFVEPVGASWADATGVTWGNNEIILGVNVEDEVTDAVNRDNEVIVYFIPNNLD
;
A
#
# COMPACT_ATOMS: atom_id res chain seq x y z
N MET A 1 -11.64 -7.72 10.66
CA MET A 1 -12.69 -7.43 9.65
C MET A 1 -11.96 -6.74 8.51
N ALA A 2 -11.80 -7.39 7.36
CA ALA A 2 -11.11 -6.80 6.22
C ALA A 2 -12.04 -5.77 5.57
N LEU A 3 -11.51 -4.59 5.26
CA LEU A 3 -12.32 -3.42 4.92
C LEU A 3 -11.98 -2.91 3.53
N ASN A 4 -13.03 -2.87 2.72
CA ASN A 4 -13.02 -2.30 1.39
C ASN A 4 -13.07 -0.76 1.44
N PHE A 5 -12.64 -0.21 0.33
CA PHE A 5 -12.18 1.15 0.08
C PHE A 5 -13.28 2.17 -0.17
N ILE A 6 -12.86 3.38 -0.59
CA ILE A 6 -13.58 4.32 -1.46
C ILE A 6 -14.63 3.58 -2.29
N ASN A 7 -15.90 3.68 -1.90
CA ASN A 7 -17.04 3.00 -2.56
C ASN A 7 -16.89 1.48 -2.82
N GLY A 8 -15.95 0.79 -2.15
CA GLY A 8 -15.75 -0.66 -2.24
C GLY A 8 -14.53 -1.16 -3.04
N VAL A 9 -13.64 -0.31 -3.57
CA VAL A 9 -12.60 -0.68 -4.57
C VAL A 9 -11.13 -0.53 -4.12
N ALA A 10 -10.37 -1.64 -4.06
CA ALA A 10 -8.98 -1.67 -3.59
C ALA A 10 -7.92 -1.31 -4.66
N PRO A 11 -6.82 -0.60 -4.31
CA PRO A 11 -5.64 -0.53 -5.12
C PRO A 11 -4.95 -1.88 -5.09
N ILE A 12 -4.67 -2.32 -6.29
CA ILE A 12 -3.86 -3.49 -6.59
C ILE A 12 -2.49 -2.95 -6.98
N VAL A 13 -1.47 -3.40 -6.26
CA VAL A 13 -0.07 -3.14 -6.60
C VAL A 13 0.48 -4.36 -7.34
N THR A 14 0.86 -4.15 -8.59
CA THR A 14 1.50 -5.15 -9.44
C THR A 14 2.99 -4.87 -9.49
N VAL A 15 3.81 -5.85 -9.09
CA VAL A 15 5.27 -5.72 -9.09
C VAL A 15 5.91 -6.78 -9.97
N SER A 16 7.12 -6.49 -10.46
CA SER A 16 7.98 -7.43 -11.17
C SER A 16 9.22 -7.78 -10.34
N GLY A 17 9.46 -9.07 -10.16
CA GLY A 17 10.64 -9.56 -9.44
C GLY A 17 10.52 -9.51 -7.90
N PRO A 18 11.58 -9.96 -7.21
CA PRO A 18 11.60 -10.03 -5.76
C PRO A 18 11.80 -8.64 -5.13
N GLY A 19 11.27 -8.46 -3.92
CA GLY A 19 11.35 -7.22 -3.15
C GLY A 19 10.34 -7.16 -2.01
N ASN A 20 10.15 -5.95 -1.49
CA ASN A 20 9.35 -5.63 -0.32
C ASN A 20 8.33 -4.55 -0.66
N LEU A 21 7.05 -4.85 -0.42
CA LEU A 21 6.02 -3.81 -0.39
C LEU A 21 5.94 -3.27 1.04
N HIS A 22 6.32 -2.01 1.20
CA HIS A 22 6.21 -1.30 2.46
C HIS A 22 4.88 -0.58 2.54
N HIS A 23 4.25 -0.61 3.70
CA HIS A 23 2.94 -0.01 3.91
C HIS A 23 2.85 0.66 5.28
N LEU A 24 2.26 1.85 5.30
CA LEU A 24 2.05 2.71 6.47
C LEU A 24 0.56 3.03 6.59
N SER A 25 0.03 2.97 7.81
CA SER A 25 -1.25 3.55 8.20
C SER A 25 -1.02 4.59 9.29
N TYR A 26 -1.55 5.79 9.12
CA TYR A 26 -1.31 6.93 10.00
C TYR A 26 -2.54 7.85 10.08
N ALA A 27 -2.45 8.90 10.89
CA ALA A 27 -3.58 9.77 11.23
C ALA A 27 -4.77 8.99 11.83
N SER A 28 -4.58 8.44 13.04
CA SER A 28 -5.62 7.65 13.70
C SER A 28 -6.80 8.50 14.20
N VAL A 29 -8.03 8.06 13.90
CA VAL A 29 -9.26 8.69 14.43
C VAL A 29 -9.51 8.40 15.91
N THR A 30 -8.80 7.43 16.48
CA THR A 30 -8.92 7.02 17.90
C THR A 30 -7.64 7.25 18.69
N GLY A 31 -6.65 7.94 18.12
CA GLY A 31 -5.36 8.21 18.77
C GLY A 31 -4.45 6.98 18.90
N LEU A 32 -4.61 5.96 18.05
CA LEU A 32 -3.63 4.87 17.96
C LEU A 32 -2.34 5.36 17.32
N GLN A 33 -1.23 4.74 17.72
CA GLN A 33 0.07 4.92 17.12
C GLN A 33 0.03 4.47 15.64
N ASN A 34 0.77 5.17 14.78
CA ASN A 34 0.93 4.80 13.38
C ASN A 34 1.45 3.36 13.27
N THR A 35 1.14 2.68 12.17
CA THR A 35 1.57 1.31 11.95
C THR A 35 2.26 1.17 10.63
N VAL A 36 3.46 0.60 10.64
CA VAL A 36 4.21 0.26 9.44
C VAL A 36 4.28 -1.26 9.32
N GLY A 37 4.36 -1.77 8.11
CA GLY A 37 4.86 -3.12 7.94
C GLY A 37 5.19 -3.47 6.50
N ILE A 38 5.79 -4.65 6.37
CA ILE A 38 6.38 -5.12 5.14
C ILE A 38 5.69 -6.41 4.69
N MET A 39 5.44 -6.49 3.38
CA MET A 39 5.02 -7.71 2.69
C MET A 39 6.07 -8.08 1.62
N PRO A 40 6.94 -9.07 1.88
CA PRO A 40 7.97 -9.47 0.94
C PRO A 40 7.42 -10.40 -0.15
N THR A 41 8.01 -10.39 -1.35
CA THR A 41 7.85 -11.45 -2.36
C THR A 41 9.21 -11.90 -2.88
N THR A 42 9.38 -13.21 -3.06
CA THR A 42 10.57 -13.81 -3.67
C THR A 42 10.32 -14.26 -5.11
N ASN A 43 9.13 -13.98 -5.65
CA ASN A 43 8.76 -14.38 -7.00
C ASN A 43 9.56 -13.57 -8.03
N GLN A 44 10.16 -14.24 -9.01
CA GLN A 44 10.88 -13.57 -10.10
C GLN A 44 9.95 -13.03 -11.20
N GLY A 45 8.73 -13.55 -11.29
CA GLY A 45 7.70 -13.07 -12.20
C GLY A 45 6.90 -11.90 -11.63
N THR A 46 5.66 -11.79 -12.07
CA THR A 46 4.73 -10.78 -11.57
C THR A 46 4.07 -11.23 -10.27
N THR A 47 3.99 -10.31 -9.30
CA THR A 47 3.22 -10.48 -8.07
C THR A 47 2.18 -9.38 -7.95
N ASN A 48 0.95 -9.75 -7.58
CA ASN A 48 -0.13 -8.79 -7.31
C ASN A 48 -0.43 -8.76 -5.81
N PHE A 49 -0.41 -7.56 -5.24
CA PHE A 49 -0.79 -7.28 -3.88
C PHE A 49 -2.10 -6.50 -3.88
N LEU A 50 -3.09 -7.01 -3.16
CA LEU A 50 -4.26 -6.24 -2.78
C LEU A 50 -3.93 -5.52 -1.48
N LEU A 51 -3.88 -4.19 -1.52
CA LEU A 51 -3.81 -3.41 -0.30
C LEU A 51 -5.18 -3.40 0.35
N GLY A 52 -5.22 -3.35 1.67
CA GLY A 52 -6.41 -3.20 2.48
C GLY A 52 -6.08 -2.32 3.67
N PHE A 53 -7.11 -1.76 4.30
CA PHE A 53 -6.94 -0.65 5.22
C PHE A 53 -7.89 -0.74 6.40
N SER A 54 -7.47 -0.28 7.58
CA SER A 54 -8.32 -0.27 8.77
C SER A 54 -9.00 1.10 8.93
N TYR A 55 -10.33 1.17 9.10
CA TYR A 55 -11.05 2.43 9.36
C TYR A 55 -10.60 3.19 10.63
N THR A 56 -9.63 2.66 11.37
CA THR A 56 -8.99 3.35 12.49
C THR A 56 -8.02 4.46 12.05
N PHE A 57 -7.57 4.46 10.78
CA PHE A 57 -6.64 5.43 10.20
C PHE A 57 -7.27 6.13 9.00
N THR A 58 -6.95 7.42 8.80
CA THR A 58 -7.46 8.19 7.66
C THR A 58 -6.46 8.34 6.52
N GLU A 59 -5.18 8.06 6.77
CA GLU A 59 -4.14 8.22 5.78
C GLU A 59 -3.26 6.98 5.71
N TYR A 60 -2.79 6.72 4.49
CA TYR A 60 -1.96 5.57 4.20
C TYR A 60 -0.91 5.92 3.18
N ALA A 61 0.20 5.22 3.25
CA ALA A 61 1.27 5.34 2.26
C ALA A 61 1.89 3.98 1.99
N PHE A 62 2.35 3.77 0.78
CA PHE A 62 3.09 2.57 0.42
C PHE A 62 4.16 2.89 -0.61
N TYR A 63 5.21 2.07 -0.61
CA TYR A 63 6.26 2.14 -1.60
C TYR A 63 6.82 0.74 -1.87
N TRP A 64 7.47 0.59 -3.02
CA TRP A 64 8.09 -0.66 -3.42
C TRP A 64 9.61 -0.55 -3.34
N ASP A 65 10.23 -1.47 -2.60
CA ASP A 65 11.67 -1.69 -2.56
C ASP A 65 11.98 -3.05 -3.17
N GLY A 66 12.26 -3.09 -4.47
CA GLY A 66 12.52 -4.33 -5.16
C GLY A 66 13.29 -4.18 -6.46
N ALA A 67 13.61 -5.33 -7.06
CA ALA A 67 14.50 -5.40 -8.21
C ALA A 67 13.88 -4.91 -9.52
N GLY A 68 12.55 -4.88 -9.62
CA GLY A 68 11.81 -4.46 -10.82
C GLY A 68 10.78 -3.38 -10.52
N GLU A 69 10.07 -2.98 -11.57
CA GLU A 69 9.05 -1.93 -11.52
C GLU A 69 7.82 -2.39 -10.73
N ALA A 70 7.16 -1.41 -10.11
CA ALA A 70 5.90 -1.57 -9.42
C ALA A 70 4.91 -0.51 -9.89
N PHE A 71 3.68 -0.93 -10.11
CA PHE A 71 2.58 -0.08 -10.52
C PHE A 71 1.35 -0.34 -9.66
N TRP A 72 0.53 0.68 -9.45
CA TRP A 72 -0.77 0.54 -8.80
C TRP A 72 -1.90 0.86 -9.78
N ARG A 73 -3.06 0.23 -9.53
CA ARG A 73 -4.34 0.55 -10.17
C ARG A 73 -5.48 0.32 -9.20
N LEU A 74 -6.60 1.01 -9.36
CA LEU A 74 -7.84 0.64 -8.68
C LEU A 74 -8.47 -0.61 -9.32
N GLU A 75 -9.14 -1.44 -8.52
CA GLU A 75 -10.01 -2.51 -9.00
C GLU A 75 -11.00 -1.96 -10.06
N ASN A 76 -11.02 -2.57 -11.25
CA ASN A 76 -11.81 -2.13 -12.42
C ASN A 76 -11.35 -0.84 -13.13
N SER A 77 -10.15 -0.32 -12.82
CA SER A 77 -9.54 0.78 -13.57
C SER A 77 -8.56 0.27 -14.64
N SER A 78 -8.58 0.90 -15.82
CA SER A 78 -7.54 0.73 -16.85
C SER A 78 -6.34 1.67 -16.65
N PHE A 79 -6.45 2.60 -15.70
CA PHE A 79 -5.40 3.55 -15.36
C PHE A 79 -4.39 2.90 -14.42
N VAL A 80 -3.11 3.04 -14.77
CA VAL A 80 -1.97 2.43 -14.08
C VAL A 80 -0.92 3.51 -13.87
N GLU A 81 -0.41 3.62 -12.66
CA GLU A 81 0.58 4.63 -12.25
C GLU A 81 1.72 3.93 -11.50
N PRO A 82 2.94 4.47 -11.51
CA PRO A 82 4.06 3.88 -10.77
C PRO A 82 3.82 3.96 -9.26
N VAL A 83 4.44 3.04 -8.52
CA VAL A 83 4.51 3.09 -7.06
C VAL A 83 5.76 3.88 -6.64
N GLY A 84 5.65 4.61 -5.53
CA GLY A 84 6.78 5.28 -4.91
C GLY A 84 7.94 4.35 -4.55
N ALA A 85 9.13 4.91 -4.35
CA ALA A 85 10.36 4.15 -4.12
C ALA A 85 10.92 4.25 -2.68
N SER A 86 10.36 5.14 -1.84
CA SER A 86 10.80 5.30 -0.44
C SER A 86 9.75 6.01 0.40
N TRP A 87 9.97 6.16 1.71
CA TRP A 87 9.11 7.01 2.55
C TRP A 87 9.20 8.51 2.22
N ALA A 88 10.28 8.96 1.60
CA ALA A 88 10.41 10.34 1.12
C ALA A 88 9.69 10.57 -0.23
N ASP A 89 9.33 9.49 -0.92
CA ASP A 89 8.71 9.47 -2.26
C ASP A 89 7.72 8.30 -2.32
N ALA A 90 6.71 8.33 -1.45
CA ALA A 90 5.73 7.27 -1.33
C ALA A 90 4.49 7.53 -2.19
N THR A 91 3.70 6.48 -2.41
CA THR A 91 2.33 6.61 -2.92
C THR A 91 1.39 6.80 -1.74
N GLY A 92 0.74 7.96 -1.65
CA GLY A 92 -0.18 8.33 -0.58
C GLY A 92 -1.65 8.11 -0.94
N VAL A 93 -2.44 7.69 0.04
CA VAL A 93 -3.88 7.45 -0.10
C VAL A 93 -4.60 8.07 1.11
N THR A 94 -5.61 8.89 0.84
CA THR A 94 -6.47 9.46 1.89
C THR A 94 -7.82 8.76 1.88
N TRP A 95 -8.25 8.26 3.03
CA TRP A 95 -9.56 7.65 3.19
C TRP A 95 -10.69 8.65 2.88
N GLY A 96 -11.65 8.22 2.06
CA GLY A 96 -12.79 9.04 1.67
C GLY A 96 -12.47 10.10 0.61
N ASN A 97 -11.22 10.24 0.17
CA ASN A 97 -10.86 10.97 -1.04
C ASN A 97 -10.63 9.97 -2.19
N ASN A 98 -11.02 10.32 -3.41
CA ASN A 98 -10.83 9.47 -4.60
C ASN A 98 -9.41 9.59 -5.18
N GLU A 99 -8.51 10.27 -4.48
CA GLU A 99 -7.22 10.69 -5.00
C GLU A 99 -6.10 9.87 -4.37
N ILE A 100 -5.25 9.31 -5.21
CA ILE A 100 -3.99 8.67 -4.85
C ILE A 100 -2.89 9.59 -5.37
N ILE A 101 -1.97 9.99 -4.48
CA ILE A 101 -0.96 11.00 -4.74
C ILE A 101 0.41 10.32 -4.80
N LEU A 102 1.20 10.64 -5.82
CA LEU A 102 2.58 10.18 -5.92
C LEU A 102 3.54 11.23 -5.34
N GLY A 103 4.65 10.75 -4.77
CA GLY A 103 5.73 11.60 -4.25
C GLY A 103 5.42 12.29 -2.95
N VAL A 104 4.64 11.64 -2.07
CA VAL A 104 4.43 12.15 -0.71
C VAL A 104 5.60 11.77 0.19
N ASN A 105 6.10 12.72 0.99
CA ASN A 105 7.05 12.43 2.05
C ASN A 105 6.30 12.17 3.37
N VAL A 106 6.52 10.98 3.93
CA VAL A 106 5.92 10.51 5.20
C VAL A 106 6.99 10.00 6.18
N GLU A 107 8.23 10.47 6.07
CA GLU A 107 9.34 10.05 6.95
C GLU A 107 9.08 10.36 8.43
N ASP A 108 8.42 11.48 8.72
CA ASP A 108 8.07 11.86 10.09
C ASP A 108 7.04 10.88 10.70
N GLU A 109 6.14 10.35 9.88
CA GLU A 109 5.06 9.45 10.31
C GLU A 109 5.54 8.04 10.64
N VAL A 110 6.70 7.63 10.13
CA VAL A 110 7.28 6.30 10.38
C VAL A 110 8.20 6.25 11.59
N THR A 111 8.68 7.40 12.09
CA THR A 111 9.71 7.47 13.15
C THR A 111 9.28 6.72 14.41
N ASP A 112 8.03 6.88 14.82
CA ASP A 112 7.44 6.20 15.98
C ASP A 112 6.35 5.21 15.55
N ALA A 113 6.38 4.66 14.33
CA ALA A 113 5.37 3.70 13.92
C ALA A 113 5.60 2.32 14.56
N VAL A 114 4.51 1.66 15.00
CA VAL A 114 4.55 0.28 15.45
C VAL A 114 4.74 -0.63 14.24
N ASN A 115 5.77 -1.46 14.27
CA ASN A 115 5.97 -2.50 13.25
C ASN A 115 4.89 -3.59 13.37
N ARG A 116 4.28 -3.90 12.23
CA ARG A 116 3.23 -4.90 12.00
C ARG A 116 3.55 -5.76 10.77
N ASP A 117 4.81 -6.13 10.58
CA ASP A 117 5.25 -6.97 9.47
C ASP A 117 4.41 -8.25 9.37
N ASN A 118 3.95 -8.60 8.17
CA ASN A 118 3.03 -9.71 7.89
C ASN A 118 1.65 -9.65 8.61
N GLU A 119 1.40 -8.64 9.43
CA GLU A 119 0.10 -8.33 10.03
C GLU A 119 -0.61 -7.15 9.34
N VAL A 120 0.11 -6.42 8.49
CA VAL A 120 -0.49 -5.41 7.61
C VAL A 120 -1.55 -6.06 6.74
N ILE A 121 -2.64 -5.33 6.46
CA ILE A 121 -3.76 -5.77 5.64
C ILE A 121 -3.36 -5.76 4.15
N VAL A 122 -2.30 -6.49 3.79
CA VAL A 122 -1.85 -6.68 2.41
C VAL A 122 -2.03 -8.17 2.09
N TYR A 123 -2.70 -8.46 0.98
CA TYR A 123 -2.97 -9.82 0.54
C TYR A 123 -2.34 -10.11 -0.81
N PHE A 124 -1.72 -11.27 -0.96
CA PHE A 124 -1.42 -11.79 -2.31
C PHE A 124 -2.71 -12.20 -2.99
N ILE A 125 -2.88 -11.78 -4.24
CA ILE A 125 -3.98 -12.24 -5.07
C ILE A 125 -3.43 -13.03 -6.27
N PRO A 126 -4.05 -14.18 -6.62
CA PRO A 126 -3.67 -14.92 -7.82
C PRO A 126 -3.77 -14.04 -9.06
N ASN A 127 -2.92 -14.29 -10.06
CA ASN A 127 -2.89 -13.55 -11.34
C ASN A 127 -4.16 -13.64 -12.18
N ASN A 128 -5.21 -14.35 -11.73
CA ASN A 128 -6.44 -14.58 -12.47
C ASN A 128 -7.50 -13.52 -12.11
N LEU A 129 -7.11 -12.25 -12.14
CA LEU A 129 -8.07 -11.14 -12.18
C LEU A 129 -8.43 -10.88 -13.65
N ASP A 130 -9.08 -11.86 -14.27
CA ASP A 130 -9.73 -11.72 -15.58
C ASP A 130 -11.17 -11.24 -15.41
#